data_AF-A0A5N5N3I4-F1
#
_entry.id   AF-A0A5N5N3I4-F1
#
_cell.length_a   1.000
_cell.length_b   1.000
_cell.length_c   1.000
_cell.angle_alpha   90.00
_cell.angle_beta   90.00
_cell.angle_gamma   90.00
#
_symmetry.space_group_name_H-M   'P 1'
#
loop_
_entity.id
_entity.type
_entity.pdbx_description
1 polymer ?
#
loop_
_entity_poly.entity_id
_entity_poly.type
_entity_poly.pdbx_seq_one_letter_code
_entity_poly.pdbx_strand_id
1 'polypeptide(L)'
;MESKEPEESSEEDLDSVKALTEKLKLQTRRPSYLEWQERVLSGSWNGCRGARAATVSAQREDPDGPRDICGFRSMDDALQWLRNELREMQLQDQRLARQLIRLRGELHRLKVERVCDGHREMLDDAALELEECGEECDLLCDVPLKAAFTLSTPLKHLGLTKMNLNARRFSLC
;
A
#
# COMPACT_ATOMS: atom_id res chain seq x y z
N MET A 1 -37.94 -21.90 25.56
CA MET A 1 -36.60 -22.39 25.91
C MET A 1 -35.73 -22.03 24.73
N GLU A 2 -35.09 -20.86 24.78
CA GLU A 2 -34.15 -20.42 23.76
C GLU A 2 -32.78 -20.98 24.13
N SER A 3 -32.26 -21.91 23.33
CA SER A 3 -30.94 -22.51 23.55
C SER A 3 -29.86 -21.48 23.26
N LYS A 4 -29.03 -21.19 24.26
CA LYS A 4 -27.81 -20.39 24.15
C LYS A 4 -26.62 -21.35 24.07
N GLU A 5 -26.10 -21.58 22.86
CA GLU A 5 -24.82 -22.25 22.59
C GLU A 5 -23.87 -21.24 21.88
N PRO A 6 -22.54 -21.47 21.81
CA PRO A 6 -21.57 -20.98 22.79
C PRO A 6 -20.52 -20.05 22.14
N GLU A 7 -20.36 -18.83 22.64
CA GLU A 7 -19.30 -17.91 22.19
C GLU A 7 -17.90 -18.28 22.74
N GLU A 8 -17.84 -19.12 23.79
CA GLU A 8 -16.59 -19.50 24.48
C GLU A 8 -15.61 -20.32 23.62
N SER A 9 -16.11 -21.15 22.68
CA SER A 9 -15.22 -22.03 21.90
C SER A 9 -14.27 -21.26 20.99
N SER A 10 -14.69 -20.09 20.50
CA SER A 10 -13.89 -19.28 19.57
C SER A 10 -12.73 -18.53 20.26
N GLU A 11 -12.89 -18.17 21.53
CA GLU A 11 -11.85 -17.50 22.32
C GLU A 11 -10.73 -18.49 22.69
N GLU A 12 -11.11 -19.71 23.10
CA GLU A 12 -10.18 -20.80 23.40
C GLU A 12 -9.33 -21.19 22.18
N ASP A 13 -9.94 -21.23 20.99
CA ASP A 13 -9.25 -21.51 19.73
C ASP A 13 -8.22 -20.42 19.40
N LEU A 14 -8.56 -19.14 19.58
CA LEU A 14 -7.64 -18.03 19.34
C LEU A 14 -6.47 -18.02 20.31
N ASP A 15 -6.69 -18.34 21.58
CA ASP A 15 -5.63 -18.38 22.58
C ASP A 15 -4.70 -19.59 22.37
N SER A 16 -5.23 -20.73 21.95
CA SER A 16 -4.44 -21.88 21.49
C SER A 16 -3.52 -21.51 20.32
N VAL A 17 -4.04 -20.78 19.32
CA VAL A 17 -3.25 -20.30 18.18
C VAL A 17 -2.17 -19.31 18.61
N LYS A 18 -2.49 -18.35 19.49
CA LYS A 18 -1.50 -17.40 20.04
C LYS A 18 -0.38 -18.15 20.77
N ALA A 19 -0.73 -19.07 21.66
CA ALA A 19 0.23 -19.89 22.41
C ALA A 19 1.13 -20.72 21.47
N LEU A 20 0.55 -21.29 20.41
CA LEU A 20 1.31 -22.01 19.39
C LEU A 20 2.28 -21.09 18.66
N THR A 21 1.86 -19.87 18.28
CA THR A 21 2.73 -18.91 17.61
C THR A 21 3.88 -18.43 18.50
N GLU A 22 3.63 -18.23 19.80
CA GLU A 22 4.66 -17.89 20.80
C GLU A 22 5.64 -19.05 20.99
N LYS A 23 5.14 -20.28 21.13
CA LYS A 23 5.95 -21.50 21.27
C LYS A 23 6.87 -21.70 20.06
N LEU A 24 6.40 -21.36 18.87
CA LEU A 24 7.16 -21.44 17.62
C LEU A 24 8.00 -20.19 17.33
N LYS A 25 7.95 -19.16 18.20
CA LYS A 25 8.67 -17.88 18.07
C LYS A 25 8.41 -17.18 16.72
N LEU A 26 7.20 -17.33 16.20
CA LEU A 26 6.82 -16.73 14.93
C LEU A 26 6.62 -15.22 15.08
N GLN A 27 7.38 -14.44 14.33
CA GLN A 27 7.18 -13.00 14.23
C GLN A 27 5.95 -12.73 13.35
N THR A 28 4.76 -12.79 13.95
CA THR A 28 3.48 -12.55 13.25
C THR A 28 3.22 -11.07 12.99
N ARG A 29 4.02 -10.18 13.59
CA ARG A 29 3.89 -8.73 13.46
C ARG A 29 5.15 -8.11 12.86
N ARG A 30 4.96 -6.98 12.17
CA ARG A 30 6.07 -6.19 11.61
C ARG A 30 6.90 -5.59 12.77
N PRO A 31 8.25 -5.54 12.68
CA PRO A 31 9.09 -4.96 13.72
C PRO A 31 8.68 -3.54 14.13
N SER A 32 8.32 -2.70 13.15
CA SER A 32 7.83 -1.34 13.39
C SER A 32 6.55 -1.28 14.25
N TYR A 33 5.72 -2.31 14.18
CA TYR A 33 4.52 -2.40 15.01
C TYR A 33 4.88 -2.70 16.47
N LEU A 34 5.86 -3.58 16.69
CA LEU A 34 6.32 -3.93 18.04
C LEU A 34 6.98 -2.72 18.72
N GLU A 35 7.80 -1.95 17.99
CA GLU A 35 8.40 -0.71 18.49
C GLU A 35 7.34 0.35 18.85
N TRP A 36 6.26 0.44 18.08
CA TRP A 36 5.15 1.33 18.40
C TRP A 36 4.39 0.83 19.64
N GLN A 37 4.08 -0.46 19.70
CA GLN A 37 3.38 -1.08 20.82
C GLN A 37 4.18 -0.89 22.12
N GLU A 38 5.50 -1.12 22.09
CA GLU A 38 6.38 -0.87 23.22
C GLU A 38 6.36 0.60 23.63
N ARG A 39 6.46 1.55 22.68
CA ARG A 39 6.36 2.99 22.98
C ARG A 39 5.04 3.39 23.63
N VAL A 40 3.92 2.83 23.16
CA VAL A 40 2.58 3.15 23.70
C VAL A 40 2.38 2.52 25.07
N LEU A 41 2.83 1.28 25.29
CA LEU A 41 2.68 0.58 26.57
C LEU A 41 3.68 1.07 27.63
N SER A 42 4.92 1.39 27.24
CA SER A 42 5.94 1.98 28.12
C SER A 42 5.64 3.44 28.46
N GLY A 43 4.99 4.16 27.53
CA GLY A 43 4.35 5.43 27.78
C GLY A 43 3.08 5.24 28.60
N SER A 44 3.21 4.82 29.87
CA SER A 44 2.14 5.01 30.85
C SER A 44 1.65 6.44 30.70
N TRP A 45 0.33 6.65 30.70
CA TRP A 45 -0.44 7.87 30.42
C TRP A 45 0.09 9.13 31.16
N ASN A 46 1.32 9.52 30.86
CA ASN A 46 2.09 10.59 31.49
C ASN A 46 1.95 11.86 30.66
N GLY A 47 1.26 11.80 29.51
CA GLY A 47 0.86 12.98 28.73
C GLY A 47 0.01 13.96 29.54
N CYS A 48 -0.80 13.48 30.49
CA CYS A 48 -1.53 14.36 31.42
C CYS A 48 -0.62 15.07 32.42
N ARG A 49 0.54 14.49 32.77
CA ARG A 49 1.56 15.16 33.56
C ARG A 49 2.38 16.14 32.73
N GLY A 50 2.71 15.80 31.47
CA GLY A 50 3.60 16.59 30.61
C GLY A 50 3.07 17.98 30.24
N ALA A 51 1.75 18.13 30.03
CA ALA A 51 1.17 19.42 29.65
C ALA A 51 1.10 20.44 30.82
N ARG A 52 1.13 20.00 32.08
CA ARG A 52 1.07 20.87 33.27
C ARG A 52 2.33 20.87 34.14
N ALA A 53 3.26 19.92 33.96
CA ALA A 53 4.52 19.91 34.71
C ALA A 53 5.44 21.10 34.36
N ALA A 54 5.24 21.74 33.21
CA ALA A 54 5.98 22.95 32.84
C ALA A 54 5.46 24.24 33.55
N THR A 55 4.28 24.21 34.18
CA THR A 55 3.67 25.41 34.80
C THR A 55 3.42 25.30 36.31
N VAL A 56 3.62 24.13 36.94
CA VAL A 56 3.39 23.96 38.39
C VAL A 56 4.59 23.29 39.06
N SER A 57 5.74 23.95 39.02
CA SER A 57 6.86 23.66 39.94
C SER A 57 6.85 24.56 41.18
N ALA A 58 5.75 25.27 41.44
CA ALA A 58 5.65 26.12 42.62
C ALA A 58 4.20 26.26 43.10
N GLN A 59 3.66 25.24 43.76
CA GLN A 59 2.77 25.50 44.90
C GLN A 59 2.59 24.25 45.76
N ARG A 60 2.77 24.50 47.05
CA ARG A 60 2.75 23.58 48.17
C ARG A 60 1.51 22.71 48.19
N GLU A 61 1.72 21.48 48.66
CA GLU A 61 0.69 20.52 49.01
C GLU A 61 -0.24 21.09 50.09
N ASP A 62 -1.54 20.99 49.86
CA ASP A 62 -2.57 21.01 50.88
C ASP A 62 -3.17 19.59 50.93
N PRO A 63 -3.20 18.89 52.09
CA PRO A 63 -3.44 17.46 52.14
C PRO A 63 -4.92 17.03 52.21
N ASP A 64 -5.89 17.94 52.04
CA ASP A 64 -7.31 17.64 52.29
C ASP A 64 -8.28 18.11 51.17
N GLY A 65 -7.94 17.77 49.93
CA GLY A 65 -8.83 17.93 48.76
C GLY A 65 -9.21 16.57 48.14
N PRO A 66 -10.42 16.42 47.54
CA PRO A 66 -10.82 15.18 46.90
C PRO A 66 -9.76 14.75 45.87
N ARG A 67 -9.30 13.50 45.99
CA ARG A 67 -8.23 12.92 45.16
C ARG A 67 -8.43 13.29 43.68
N ASP A 68 -7.48 14.05 43.15
CA ASP A 68 -7.37 14.47 41.75
C ASP A 68 -7.38 13.22 40.85
N ILE A 69 -8.39 13.09 39.98
CA ILE A 69 -8.55 11.92 39.11
C ILE A 69 -7.43 12.01 38.07
N CYS A 70 -6.35 11.24 38.23
CA CYS A 70 -5.23 11.21 37.29
C CYS A 70 -4.62 12.58 36.88
N GLY A 71 -4.64 13.58 37.77
CA GLY A 71 -4.15 14.94 37.45
C GLY A 71 -5.23 15.93 36.98
N PHE A 72 -6.50 15.50 36.95
CA PHE A 72 -7.65 16.30 36.56
C PHE A 72 -8.53 16.65 37.75
N ARG A 73 -8.93 17.94 37.80
CA ARG A 73 -9.70 18.53 38.91
C ARG A 73 -11.11 17.92 39.03
N SER A 74 -11.63 17.35 37.95
CA SER A 74 -12.92 16.66 37.88
C SER A 74 -12.91 15.58 36.78
N MET A 75 -13.83 14.62 36.89
CA MET A 75 -14.10 13.64 35.84
C MET A 75 -14.51 14.30 34.52
N ASP A 76 -15.32 15.36 34.59
CA ASP A 76 -15.76 16.10 33.39
C ASP A 76 -14.59 16.75 32.66
N ASP A 77 -13.59 17.26 33.39
CA ASP A 77 -12.38 17.86 32.82
C ASP A 77 -11.56 16.82 32.06
N ALA A 78 -11.41 15.61 32.64
CA ALA A 78 -10.71 14.50 31.99
C ALA A 78 -11.43 14.05 30.71
N LEU A 79 -12.77 13.93 30.75
CA LEU A 79 -13.57 13.56 29.58
C LEU A 79 -13.53 14.63 28.49
N GLN A 80 -13.55 15.91 28.87
CA GLN A 80 -13.46 17.01 27.92
C GLN A 80 -12.08 17.06 27.26
N TRP A 81 -11.02 16.82 28.01
CA TRP A 81 -9.67 16.69 27.46
C TRP A 81 -9.60 15.53 26.45
N LEU A 82 -10.09 14.34 26.81
CA LEU A 82 -10.07 13.17 25.94
C LEU A 82 -10.88 13.39 24.64
N ARG A 83 -12.02 14.08 24.72
CA ARG A 83 -12.80 14.47 23.53
C ARG A 83 -12.03 15.40 22.61
N ASN A 84 -11.28 16.35 23.16
CA ASN A 84 -10.48 17.28 22.37
C ASN A 84 -9.29 16.56 21.73
N GLU A 85 -8.61 15.69 22.47
CA GLU A 85 -7.48 14.92 21.97
C GLU A 85 -7.91 13.97 20.83
N LEU A 86 -9.04 13.27 21.00
CA LEU A 86 -9.59 12.41 19.95
C LEU A 86 -9.97 13.19 18.68
N ARG A 87 -10.49 14.41 18.82
CA ARG A 87 -10.77 15.28 17.66
C ARG A 87 -9.48 15.70 16.95
N GLU A 88 -8.44 16.04 17.70
CA GLU A 88 -7.14 16.41 17.15
C GLU A 88 -6.50 15.24 16.41
N MET A 89 -6.47 14.05 17.03
CA MET A 89 -6.02 12.81 16.38
C MET A 89 -6.81 12.51 15.11
N GLN A 90 -8.14 12.67 15.15
CA GLN A 90 -8.99 12.47 13.98
C GLN A 90 -8.67 13.45 12.85
N LEU A 91 -8.38 14.72 13.15
CA LEU A 91 -7.98 15.72 12.16
C LEU A 91 -6.63 15.40 11.53
N GLN A 92 -5.67 14.94 12.34
CA GLN A 92 -4.36 14.50 11.86
C GLN A 92 -4.48 13.29 10.94
N ASP A 93 -5.26 12.28 11.32
CA ASP A 93 -5.50 11.10 10.49
C ASP A 93 -6.19 11.45 9.18
N GLN A 94 -7.19 12.35 9.21
CA GLN A 94 -7.83 12.84 7.98
C GLN A 94 -6.83 13.55 7.05
N ARG A 95 -5.92 14.36 7.61
CA ARG A 95 -4.87 15.02 6.83
C ARG A 95 -3.92 13.99 6.20
N LEU A 96 -3.45 13.02 6.98
CA LEU A 96 -2.56 11.95 6.51
C LEU A 96 -3.24 11.12 5.41
N ALA A 97 -4.49 10.73 5.61
CA ALA A 97 -5.26 9.98 4.62
C ALA A 97 -5.35 10.74 3.27
N ARG A 98 -5.64 12.04 3.32
CA ARG A 98 -5.67 12.89 2.11
C ARG A 98 -4.30 12.95 1.43
N GLN A 99 -3.22 13.09 2.19
CA GLN A 99 -1.86 13.07 1.65
C GLN A 99 -1.51 11.74 1.00
N LEU A 100 -1.86 10.62 1.63
CA LEU A 100 -1.60 9.28 1.10
C LEU A 100 -2.40 9.01 -0.18
N ILE A 101 -3.67 9.44 -0.24
CA ILE A 101 -4.49 9.33 -1.47
C ILE A 101 -3.85 10.12 -2.61
N ARG A 102 -3.39 11.34 -2.33
CA ARG A 102 -2.69 12.17 -3.33
C ARG A 102 -1.40 11.51 -3.82
N LEU A 103 -0.54 11.08 -2.91
CA LEU A 103 0.73 10.42 -3.24
C LEU A 103 0.50 9.13 -4.03
N ARG A 104 -0.53 8.36 -3.70
CA ARG A 104 -0.90 7.16 -4.46
C ARG A 104 -1.28 7.51 -5.91
N GLY A 105 -2.03 8.60 -6.11
CA GLY A 105 -2.39 9.09 -7.44
C GLY A 105 -1.17 9.53 -8.25
N GLU A 106 -0.28 10.32 -7.63
CA GLU A 106 0.98 10.78 -8.25
C GLU A 106 1.89 9.60 -8.62
N LEU A 107 2.05 8.64 -7.73
CA LEU A 107 2.85 7.43 -7.96
C LEU A 107 2.27 6.57 -9.08
N HIS A 108 0.94 6.45 -9.15
CA HIS A 108 0.31 5.72 -10.24
C HIS A 108 0.53 6.42 -11.59
N ARG A 109 0.37 7.75 -11.64
CA ARG A 109 0.63 8.53 -12.86
C ARG A 109 2.06 8.34 -13.35
N LEU A 110 3.05 8.51 -12.47
CA LEU A 110 4.47 8.33 -12.80
C LEU A 110 4.79 6.91 -13.27
N LYS A 111 4.13 5.88 -12.69
CA LYS A 111 4.30 4.50 -13.15
C LYS A 111 3.76 4.30 -14.57
N VAL A 112 2.62 4.90 -14.89
CA VAL A 112 2.04 4.83 -16.25
C VAL A 112 2.96 5.55 -17.24
N GLU A 113 3.37 6.78 -16.92
CA GLU A 113 4.31 7.57 -17.74
C GLU A 113 5.59 6.75 -18.05
N ARG A 114 6.22 6.17 -17.01
CA ARG A 114 7.43 5.34 -17.19
C ARG A 114 7.23 4.15 -18.13
N VAL A 115 6.09 3.46 -18.04
CA VAL A 115 5.80 2.31 -18.92
C VAL A 115 5.54 2.77 -20.35
N CYS A 116 4.85 3.89 -20.52
CA CYS A 116 4.62 4.49 -21.84
C CYS A 116 5.94 4.92 -22.50
N ASP A 117 6.83 5.56 -21.75
CA ASP A 117 8.14 5.99 -22.26
C ASP A 117 8.98 4.78 -22.68
N GLY A 118 9.07 3.73 -21.84
CA GLY A 118 9.79 2.51 -22.21
C GLY A 118 9.19 1.77 -23.41
N HIS A 119 7.86 1.82 -23.60
CA HIS A 119 7.23 1.28 -24.80
C HIS A 119 7.58 2.09 -26.05
N ARG A 120 7.65 3.42 -25.91
CA ARG A 120 8.04 4.32 -26.99
C ARG A 120 9.48 4.06 -27.43
N GLU A 121 10.41 3.97 -26.47
CA GLU A 121 11.81 3.65 -26.76
C GLU A 121 11.93 2.32 -27.53
N MET A 122 11.21 1.28 -27.10
CA MET A 122 11.19 0.00 -27.81
C MET A 122 10.62 0.09 -29.23
N LEU A 123 9.61 0.94 -29.46
CA LEU A 123 9.06 1.17 -30.80
C LEU A 123 10.04 1.96 -31.68
N ASP A 124 10.74 2.93 -31.09
CA ASP A 124 11.74 3.75 -31.78
C ASP A 124 12.95 2.88 -32.17
N ASP A 125 13.44 2.01 -31.28
CA ASP A 125 14.49 1.03 -31.55
C ASP A 125 14.10 0.10 -32.72
N ALA A 126 12.89 -0.47 -32.68
CA ALA A 126 12.38 -1.33 -33.74
C ALA A 126 12.18 -0.59 -35.07
N ALA A 127 11.85 0.70 -35.04
CA ALA A 127 11.71 1.52 -36.24
C ALA A 127 13.09 1.78 -36.89
N LEU A 128 14.11 2.05 -36.08
CA LEU A 128 15.50 2.23 -36.54
C LEU A 128 16.05 0.96 -37.19
N GLU A 129 15.90 -0.21 -36.54
CA GLU A 129 16.33 -1.50 -37.11
C GLU A 129 15.68 -1.79 -38.48
N LEU A 130 14.42 -1.38 -38.64
CA LEU A 130 13.66 -1.62 -39.87
C LEU A 130 14.07 -0.66 -41.00
N GLU A 131 14.47 0.57 -40.67
CA GLU A 131 15.04 1.54 -41.60
C GLU A 131 16.40 1.05 -42.13
N GLU A 132 17.27 0.56 -41.25
CA GLU A 132 18.58 -0.03 -41.62
C GLU A 132 18.44 -1.22 -42.59
N CYS A 133 17.49 -2.13 -42.35
CA CYS A 133 17.20 -3.23 -43.27
C CYS A 133 16.59 -2.78 -44.61
N GLY A 134 15.84 -1.68 -44.61
CA GLY A 134 15.28 -1.07 -45.82
C GLY A 134 16.37 -0.50 -46.73
N GLU A 135 17.33 0.21 -46.14
CA GLU A 135 18.49 0.80 -46.83
C GLU A 135 19.44 -0.28 -47.40
N GLU A 136 19.69 -1.36 -46.66
CA GLU A 136 20.47 -2.51 -47.16
C GLU A 136 19.78 -3.23 -48.33
N CYS A 137 18.44 -3.29 -48.33
CA CYS A 137 17.67 -3.90 -49.41
C CYS A 137 17.64 -3.02 -50.68
N ASP A 138 17.68 -1.68 -50.55
CA ASP A 138 17.67 -0.76 -51.69
C ASP A 138 19.00 -0.81 -52.48
N LEU A 139 20.12 -1.19 -51.84
CA LEU A 139 21.41 -1.45 -52.49
C LEU A 139 21.49 -2.83 -53.18
N LEU A 140 20.57 -3.75 -52.88
CA LEU A 140 20.58 -5.16 -53.32
C LEU A 140 19.45 -5.53 -54.30
N CYS A 141 18.59 -4.58 -54.70
CA CYS A 141 17.38 -4.91 -55.46
C CYS A 141 17.36 -4.37 -56.91
N ASP A 142 17.94 -5.15 -57.83
CA ASP A 142 17.47 -5.21 -59.23
C ASP A 142 16.22 -6.13 -59.40
N VAL A 143 15.54 -6.51 -58.31
CA VAL A 143 14.39 -7.44 -58.34
C VAL A 143 13.07 -6.67 -58.17
N PRO A 144 12.02 -6.93 -58.98
CA PRO A 144 10.83 -6.08 -59.00
C PRO A 144 10.06 -6.14 -57.65
N LEU A 145 9.98 -4.99 -56.97
CA LEU A 145 9.41 -4.78 -55.63
C LEU A 145 7.94 -5.23 -55.42
N LYS A 146 7.23 -5.68 -56.46
CA LYS A 146 5.81 -6.06 -56.35
C LYS A 146 5.59 -7.47 -55.77
N ALA A 147 6.63 -8.29 -55.64
CA ALA A 147 6.50 -9.67 -55.14
C ALA A 147 6.84 -9.84 -53.64
N ALA A 148 7.61 -8.94 -53.04
CA ALA A 148 8.19 -9.13 -51.70
C ALA A 148 7.23 -8.85 -50.52
N PHE A 149 6.16 -8.07 -50.72
CA PHE A 149 5.29 -7.62 -49.63
C PHE A 149 4.02 -8.46 -49.39
N THR A 150 3.90 -9.64 -50.00
CA THR A 150 2.70 -10.48 -49.86
C THR A 150 2.75 -11.40 -48.64
N LEU A 151 3.13 -10.86 -47.49
CA LEU A 151 3.34 -11.47 -46.16
C LEU A 151 4.83 -11.61 -45.84
N SER A 152 5.28 -10.68 -45.02
CA SER A 152 6.54 -10.69 -44.26
C SER A 152 6.87 -12.11 -43.79
N THR A 153 8.09 -12.51 -44.10
CA THR A 153 8.76 -13.77 -43.74
C THR A 153 8.58 -14.27 -42.30
N PRO A 154 8.43 -13.49 -41.21
CA PRO A 154 8.30 -14.07 -39.86
C PRO A 154 7.06 -14.96 -39.64
N LEU A 155 5.92 -14.64 -40.25
CA LEU A 155 4.66 -15.35 -39.97
C LEU A 155 4.48 -16.63 -40.81
N LYS A 156 5.22 -16.76 -41.93
CA LYS A 156 5.20 -17.96 -42.78
C LYS A 156 5.79 -19.18 -42.07
N HIS A 157 6.84 -19.00 -41.28
CA HIS A 157 7.47 -20.06 -40.48
C HIS A 157 6.54 -20.61 -39.38
N LEU A 158 5.52 -19.84 -39.00
CA LEU A 158 4.47 -20.22 -38.05
C LEU A 158 3.19 -20.72 -38.73
N GLY A 159 3.20 -20.88 -40.06
CA GLY A 159 2.03 -21.32 -40.85
C GLY A 159 0.91 -20.28 -40.96
N LEU A 160 1.15 -19.03 -40.56
CA LEU A 160 0.15 -17.98 -40.56
C LEU A 160 0.12 -17.27 -41.92
N THR A 161 -1.07 -17.25 -42.54
CA THR A 161 -1.33 -16.58 -43.82
C THR A 161 -2.30 -15.42 -43.63
N LYS A 162 -2.38 -14.51 -44.60
CA LYS A 162 -3.34 -13.38 -44.60
C LYS A 162 -4.78 -13.85 -44.39
N MET A 163 -5.09 -15.04 -44.90
CA MET A 163 -6.39 -15.69 -44.75
C MET A 163 -6.66 -16.12 -43.30
N ASN A 164 -5.64 -16.68 -42.62
CA ASN A 164 -5.73 -17.13 -41.23
C ASN A 164 -5.92 -15.96 -40.26
N LEU A 165 -5.22 -14.84 -40.48
CA LEU A 165 -5.34 -13.64 -39.64
C LEU A 165 -6.74 -12.99 -39.76
N ASN A 166 -7.22 -12.82 -40.99
CA ASN A 166 -8.50 -12.15 -41.25
C ASN A 166 -9.71 -12.96 -40.77
N ALA A 167 -9.56 -14.28 -40.62
CA ALA A 167 -10.62 -15.15 -40.13
C ALA A 167 -10.70 -15.24 -38.60
N ARG A 168 -9.71 -14.75 -37.83
CA ARG A 168 -9.64 -14.88 -36.35
C ARG A 168 -9.94 -16.30 -35.82
N ARG A 169 -9.62 -17.35 -36.59
CA ARG A 169 -9.88 -18.74 -36.24
C ARG A 169 -8.56 -19.42 -35.94
N PHE A 170 -8.17 -19.39 -34.68
CA PHE A 170 -7.17 -20.32 -34.17
C PHE A 170 -7.87 -21.67 -33.97
N SER A 171 -7.65 -22.64 -34.86
CA SER A 171 -7.90 -24.04 -34.53
C SER A 171 -6.66 -24.57 -33.83
N LEU A 172 -6.75 -24.80 -32.54
CA LEU A 172 -5.75 -25.56 -31.79
C LEU A 172 -5.95 -27.05 -32.08
N CYS A 173 -4.85 -27.76 -32.32
CA CYS A 173 -4.79 -29.21 -32.16
C CYS A 173 -4.69 -29.57 -30.69
#